data_AF-A0A7Y3B776-F1
#
_entry.id   AF-A0A7Y3B776-F1
#
_cell.length_a   1.000
_cell.length_b   1.000
_cell.length_c   1.000
_cell.angle_alpha   90.00
_cell.angle_beta   90.00
_cell.angle_gamma   90.00
#
_symmetry.space_group_name_H-M   'P 1'
#
loop_
_entity.id
_entity.type
_entity.pdbx_description
1 polymer ?
#
loop_
_entity_poly.entity_id
_entity_poly.type
_entity_poly.pdbx_seq_one_letter_code
_entity_poly.pdbx_strand_id
1 'polypeptide(L)'
;MPPEQVYALVSAYFAPADVERAVLVSWCESRYDANATNPSSAAAGLFQHIPRFWADRSAAAGIGGSDIYDPTANTAVAAWLLYSNGGWKHWNASKSCWGNGTVVPPATTTTTTTLPATTTTAAPTTTTVPATTTTVSPTTIPTTTTTTVASTTTTTVAPTTTTTVAP
;
A
#
# COMPACT_ATOMS: atom_id res chain seq x y z
N MET A 1 16.35 8.07 -0.06
CA MET A 1 16.40 8.29 -1.52
C MET A 1 16.41 9.78 -1.80
N PRO A 2 16.98 10.23 -2.94
CA PRO A 2 17.04 11.65 -3.29
C PRO A 2 15.66 12.32 -3.41
N PRO A 3 15.51 13.62 -3.07
CA PRO A 3 14.21 14.31 -3.11
C PRO A 3 13.54 14.30 -4.49
N GLU A 4 14.30 14.38 -5.58
CA GLU A 4 13.75 14.36 -6.94
C GLU A 4 13.11 13.02 -7.29
N GLN A 5 13.68 11.91 -6.79
CA GLN A 5 13.10 10.58 -6.97
C GLN A 5 11.80 10.44 -6.17
N VAL A 6 11.73 11.02 -4.96
CA VAL A 6 10.49 11.06 -4.18
C VAL A 6 9.43 11.88 -4.91
N TYR A 7 9.78 13.05 -5.45
CA TYR A 7 8.84 13.90 -6.17
C TYR A 7 8.25 13.18 -7.39
N ALA A 8 9.10 12.56 -8.21
CA ALA A 8 8.67 11.79 -9.38
C ALA A 8 7.76 10.61 -8.97
N LEU A 9 8.13 9.89 -7.91
CA LEU A 9 7.36 8.76 -7.41
C LEU A 9 6.00 9.18 -6.86
N VAL A 10 5.96 10.23 -6.04
CA VAL A 10 4.71 10.78 -5.50
C VAL A 10 3.82 11.29 -6.63
N SER A 11 4.37 11.98 -7.63
CA SER A 11 3.63 12.49 -8.79
C SER A 11 3.00 11.37 -9.64
N ALA A 12 3.52 10.14 -9.57
CA ALA A 12 2.94 9.00 -10.29
C ALA A 12 1.65 8.47 -9.62
N TYR A 13 1.43 8.74 -8.33
CA TYR A 13 0.33 8.15 -7.55
C TYR A 13 -0.66 9.18 -6.98
N PHE A 14 -0.21 10.40 -6.70
CA PHE A 14 -1.03 11.45 -6.10
C PHE A 14 -1.57 12.39 -7.18
N ALA A 15 -2.78 12.91 -6.97
CA ALA A 15 -3.34 13.97 -7.79
C ALA A 15 -2.42 15.21 -7.74
N PRO A 16 -2.28 16.00 -8.83
CA PRO A 16 -1.35 17.13 -8.88
C PRO A 16 -1.49 18.13 -7.71
N ALA A 17 -2.71 18.34 -7.21
CA ALA A 17 -2.98 19.24 -6.08
C ALA A 17 -2.45 18.72 -4.72
N ASP A 18 -2.19 17.42 -4.61
CA ASP A 18 -1.75 16.77 -3.36
C ASP A 18 -0.26 16.43 -3.35
N VAL A 19 0.42 16.49 -4.50
CA VAL A 19 1.84 16.10 -4.66
C VAL A 19 2.72 16.82 -3.66
N GLU A 20 2.69 18.15 -3.63
CA GLU A 20 3.54 18.95 -2.73
C GLU A 20 3.34 18.57 -1.26
N ARG A 21 2.09 18.34 -0.86
CA ARG A 21 1.78 17.93 0.51
C ARG A 21 2.26 16.51 0.78
N ALA A 22 2.09 15.57 -0.14
CA ALA A 22 2.54 14.20 0.01
C ALA A 22 4.07 14.11 0.08
N VAL A 23 4.79 14.92 -0.70
CA VAL A 23 6.25 15.04 -0.63
C VAL A 23 6.69 15.61 0.73
N LEU A 24 5.98 16.61 1.28
CA LEU A 24 6.22 17.11 2.64
C LEU A 24 5.95 16.04 3.71
N VAL A 25 4.86 15.28 3.59
CA VAL A 25 4.53 14.18 4.50
C VAL A 25 5.66 13.15 4.48
N SER A 26 6.10 12.69 3.31
CA SER A 26 7.19 11.70 3.21
C SER A 26 8.48 12.18 3.88
N TRP A 27 8.81 13.48 3.78
CA TRP A 27 9.93 14.06 4.51
C TRP A 27 9.74 14.00 6.03
N CYS A 28 8.57 14.40 6.51
CA CYS A 28 8.27 14.43 7.94
C CYS A 28 8.23 13.04 8.56
N GLU A 29 7.74 12.06 7.81
CA GLU A 29 7.63 10.66 8.21
C GLU A 29 9.01 9.98 8.24
N SER A 30 9.78 10.07 7.16
CA SER A 30 10.97 9.23 6.97
C SER A 30 12.24 9.97 6.57
N ARG A 31 12.17 11.29 6.33
CA ARG A 31 13.26 12.07 5.71
C ARG A 31 13.68 11.48 4.36
N TYR A 32 12.70 11.01 3.60
CA TYR A 32 12.88 10.31 2.32
C TYR A 32 13.63 8.99 2.42
N ASP A 33 13.73 8.38 3.59
CA ASP A 33 14.33 7.06 3.73
C ASP A 33 13.27 5.95 3.54
N ALA A 34 13.33 5.26 2.41
CA ALA A 34 12.44 4.14 2.10
C ALA A 34 12.63 2.94 3.04
N ASN A 35 13.76 2.87 3.75
CA ASN A 35 14.06 1.81 4.72
C ASN A 35 13.83 2.27 6.18
N ALA A 36 13.31 3.48 6.39
CA ALA A 36 13.08 4.01 7.73
C ALA A 36 12.11 3.12 8.52
N THR A 37 12.47 2.83 9.76
CA THR A 37 11.61 2.13 10.71
C THR A 37 11.55 2.91 12.01
N ASN A 38 10.34 3.23 12.46
CA ASN A 38 10.14 3.84 13.77
C ASN A 38 10.36 2.78 14.87
N PRO A 39 11.24 3.00 15.86
CA PRO A 39 11.54 2.01 16.88
C PRO A 39 10.41 1.75 17.88
N SER A 40 9.45 2.67 18.01
CA SER A 40 8.33 2.57 18.95
C SER A 40 7.09 1.96 18.30
N SER A 41 6.70 2.45 17.11
CA SER A 41 5.48 2.01 16.42
C SER A 41 5.70 0.95 15.35
N ALA A 42 6.97 0.63 15.03
CA ALA A 42 7.38 -0.17 13.88
C ALA A 42 6.92 0.39 12.52
N ALA A 43 6.43 1.64 12.46
CA ALA A 43 6.02 2.28 11.23
C ALA A 43 7.17 2.31 10.21
N ALA A 44 6.87 1.98 8.95
CA ALA A 44 7.89 1.62 7.98
C ALA A 44 7.79 2.37 6.65
N GLY A 45 8.96 2.64 6.08
CA GLY A 45 9.17 3.24 4.77
C GLY A 45 8.75 4.70 4.66
N LEU A 46 8.61 5.16 3.42
CA LEU A 46 8.49 6.58 3.07
C LEU A 46 7.35 7.31 3.79
N PHE A 47 6.19 6.67 3.89
CA PHE A 47 4.97 7.20 4.51
C PHE A 47 4.67 6.58 5.88
N GLN A 48 5.63 5.86 6.46
CA GLN A 48 5.55 5.27 7.80
C GLN A 48 4.24 4.48 8.02
N HIS A 49 3.98 3.51 7.14
CA HIS A 49 2.83 2.61 7.29
C HIS A 49 3.03 1.70 8.50
N ILE A 50 1.97 1.48 9.29
CA ILE A 50 2.02 0.58 10.45
C ILE A 50 1.92 -0.87 9.95
N PRO A 51 2.91 -1.75 10.24
CA PRO A 51 2.98 -3.10 9.68
C PRO A 51 1.74 -3.96 9.91
N ARG A 52 1.10 -3.83 11.08
CA ARG A 52 -0.11 -4.61 11.42
C ARG A 52 -1.27 -4.42 10.43
N PHE A 53 -1.31 -3.31 9.70
CA PHE A 53 -2.35 -3.01 8.72
C PHE A 53 -1.89 -3.21 7.28
N TRP A 54 -0.62 -3.54 7.07
CA TRP A 54 -0.01 -3.50 5.74
C TRP A 54 -0.61 -4.53 4.79
N ALA A 55 -0.79 -5.78 5.25
CA ALA A 55 -1.35 -6.84 4.42
C ALA A 55 -2.73 -6.46 3.87
N ASP A 56 -3.63 -6.00 4.73
CA ASP A 56 -4.98 -5.61 4.33
C ASP A 56 -4.99 -4.36 3.43
N ARG A 57 -4.19 -3.34 3.77
CA ARG A 57 -4.14 -2.08 3.00
C ARG A 57 -3.51 -2.27 1.63
N SER A 58 -2.40 -3.01 1.55
CA SER A 58 -1.75 -3.31 0.27
C SER A 58 -2.63 -4.15 -0.63
N ALA A 59 -3.33 -5.16 -0.08
CA ALA A 59 -4.32 -5.93 -0.82
C ALA A 59 -5.48 -5.07 -1.33
N ALA A 60 -6.04 -4.20 -0.47
CA ALA A 60 -7.12 -3.28 -0.85
C ALA A 60 -6.68 -2.22 -1.88
N ALA A 61 -5.39 -1.87 -1.91
CA ALA A 61 -4.78 -1.03 -2.93
C ALA A 61 -4.41 -1.77 -4.23
N GLY A 62 -4.67 -3.09 -4.30
CA GLY A 62 -4.40 -3.91 -5.49
C GLY A 62 -2.95 -4.38 -5.65
N ILE A 63 -2.13 -4.24 -4.60
CA ILE A 63 -0.70 -4.59 -4.60
C ILE A 63 -0.32 -5.51 -3.43
N GLY A 64 -1.24 -6.39 -3.04
CA GLY A 64 -1.05 -7.33 -1.92
C GLY A 64 0.21 -8.18 -2.09
N GLY A 65 0.88 -8.48 -0.96
CA GLY A 65 2.13 -9.23 -0.94
C GLY A 65 3.39 -8.41 -1.23
N SER A 66 3.25 -7.10 -1.51
CA SER A 66 4.40 -6.20 -1.69
C SER A 66 5.12 -5.95 -0.36
N ASP A 67 6.42 -5.67 -0.43
CA ASP A 67 7.21 -5.24 0.73
C ASP A 67 6.79 -3.83 1.18
N ILE A 68 6.67 -3.61 2.49
CA ILE A 68 6.39 -2.29 3.07
C ILE A 68 7.54 -1.30 2.85
N TYR A 69 8.76 -1.79 2.65
CA TYR A 69 9.94 -0.97 2.35
C TYR A 69 10.13 -0.72 0.85
N ASP A 70 9.37 -1.40 -0.03
CA ASP A 70 9.37 -1.05 -1.44
C ASP A 70 8.78 0.36 -1.60
N PRO A 71 9.56 1.35 -2.08
CA PRO A 71 9.14 2.74 -2.09
C PRO A 71 7.90 2.95 -2.98
N THR A 72 7.77 2.17 -4.05
CA THR A 72 6.67 2.24 -4.99
C THR A 72 5.37 1.75 -4.35
N ALA A 73 5.38 0.58 -3.72
CA ALA A 73 4.25 0.03 -3.00
C ALA A 73 3.86 0.91 -1.79
N ASN A 74 4.85 1.37 -1.02
CA ASN A 74 4.63 2.26 0.13
C ASN A 74 3.90 3.55 -0.28
N THR A 75 4.32 4.16 -1.40
CA THR A 75 3.71 5.37 -1.96
C THR A 75 2.32 5.10 -2.55
N ALA A 76 2.16 4.01 -3.29
CA ALA A 76 0.86 3.61 -3.87
C ALA A 76 -0.19 3.37 -2.78
N VAL A 77 0.16 2.67 -1.69
CA VAL A 77 -0.75 2.47 -0.55
C VAL A 77 -1.02 3.78 0.17
N ALA A 78 -0.07 4.70 0.26
CA ALA A 78 -0.31 6.03 0.83
C ALA A 78 -1.34 6.83 0.02
N ALA A 79 -1.23 6.82 -1.31
CA ALA A 79 -2.21 7.44 -2.20
C ALA A 79 -3.60 6.80 -2.06
N TRP A 80 -3.67 5.46 -2.06
CA TRP A 80 -4.93 4.74 -1.80
C TRP A 80 -5.52 5.12 -0.44
N LEU A 81 -4.70 5.20 0.60
CA LEU A 81 -5.13 5.54 1.96
C LEU A 81 -5.71 6.96 2.02
N LEU A 82 -5.11 7.90 1.30
CA LEU A 82 -5.60 9.27 1.15
C LEU A 82 -6.98 9.30 0.47
N TYR A 83 -7.12 8.67 -0.69
CA TYR A 83 -8.31 8.81 -1.54
C TYR A 83 -9.46 7.88 -1.18
N SER A 84 -9.17 6.71 -0.60
CA SER A 84 -10.16 5.66 -0.34
C SER A 84 -10.39 5.41 1.15
N ASN A 85 -9.53 5.92 2.03
CA ASN A 85 -9.60 5.58 3.45
C ASN A 85 -9.34 6.75 4.39
N GLY A 86 -10.07 7.87 4.28
CA GLY A 86 -10.12 8.85 5.37
C GLY A 86 -9.05 9.94 5.35
N GLY A 87 -8.30 10.08 4.25
CA GLY A 87 -7.60 11.32 3.94
C GLY A 87 -6.34 11.58 4.78
N TRP A 88 -5.96 12.86 4.89
CA TRP A 88 -4.74 13.31 5.55
C TRP A 88 -4.62 12.97 7.04
N LYS A 89 -5.70 12.55 7.70
CA LYS A 89 -5.71 12.29 9.15
C LYS A 89 -4.76 11.17 9.58
N HIS A 90 -4.37 10.28 8.67
CA HIS A 90 -3.41 9.20 8.95
C HIS A 90 -2.03 9.71 9.34
N TRP A 91 -1.65 10.91 8.90
CA TRP A 91 -0.36 11.54 9.18
C TRP A 91 -0.50 12.72 10.17
N ASN A 92 -1.56 12.77 10.96
CA ASN A 92 -1.77 13.85 11.93
C ASN A 92 -0.66 13.93 12.99
N ALA A 93 -0.01 12.80 13.31
CA ALA A 93 1.09 12.77 14.28
C ALA A 93 2.29 13.65 13.84
N SER A 94 2.50 13.81 12.53
CA SER A 94 3.56 14.63 11.95
C SER A 94 3.06 15.96 11.38
N LYS A 95 1.80 16.33 11.63
CA LYS A 95 1.16 17.52 11.04
C LYS A 95 1.87 18.83 11.38
N SER A 96 2.50 18.93 12.53
CA SER A 96 3.34 20.09 12.89
C SER A 96 4.52 20.29 11.94
N CYS A 97 4.98 19.24 11.26
CA CYS A 97 6.06 19.29 10.28
C CYS A 97 5.55 19.64 8.88
N TRP A 98 4.53 18.97 8.34
CA TRP A 98 4.07 19.19 6.96
C TRP A 98 2.96 20.25 6.82
N GLY A 99 2.27 20.61 7.91
CA GLY A 99 1.12 21.53 7.89
C GLY A 99 1.48 23.00 7.72
N ASN A 100 2.74 23.38 7.94
CA ASN A 100 3.19 24.77 7.89
C ASN A 100 3.63 25.24 6.49
N GLY A 101 3.61 24.34 5.49
CA GLY A 101 3.89 24.70 4.09
C GLY A 101 5.30 25.22 3.81
N THR A 102 6.23 25.12 4.78
CA THR A 102 7.62 25.50 4.56
C THR A 102 8.27 24.44 3.70
N VAL A 103 8.46 24.82 2.43
CA VAL A 103 9.25 24.15 1.39
C VAL A 103 10.20 23.09 1.96
N VAL A 104 9.98 21.85 1.50
CA VAL A 104 11.01 20.81 1.52
C VAL A 104 12.32 21.47 1.05
N PRO A 105 13.48 21.25 1.70
CA PRO A 105 14.74 21.72 1.14
C PRO A 105 14.83 21.21 -0.30
N PRO A 106 14.77 22.10 -1.31
CA PRO A 106 14.75 21.66 -2.68
C PRO A 106 16.07 20.92 -2.93
N ALA A 107 16.00 19.79 -3.64
CA ALA A 107 17.02 19.54 -4.64
C ALA A 107 17.10 20.82 -5.46
N THR A 108 18.19 21.56 -5.26
CA THR A 108 18.33 22.97 -5.57
C THR A 108 18.25 23.23 -7.07
N THR A 109 17.07 23.22 -7.70
CA THR A 109 16.85 23.93 -8.97
C THR A 109 15.36 24.03 -9.28
N THR A 110 14.83 25.24 -9.15
CA THR A 110 13.70 25.69 -9.97
C THR A 110 14.17 25.69 -11.43
N THR A 111 14.11 24.55 -12.10
CA THR A 111 14.05 24.53 -13.56
C THR A 111 12.60 24.32 -13.92
N THR A 112 11.90 25.45 -14.07
CA THR A 112 10.68 25.53 -14.87
C THR A 112 11.02 25.00 -16.26
N THR A 113 10.90 23.68 -16.45
CA THR A 113 10.87 23.06 -17.77
C THR A 113 9.44 23.26 -18.23
N THR A 114 9.21 24.39 -18.88
CA THR A 114 8.05 24.62 -19.72
C THR A 114 7.99 23.46 -20.69
N LEU A 115 7.06 22.53 -20.48
CA LEU A 115 6.74 21.49 -21.44
C LEU A 115 6.38 22.22 -22.76
N PRO A 116 7.09 22.00 -23.88
CA PRO A 116 6.59 22.53 -25.13
C PRO A 116 5.26 21.82 -25.41
N ALA A 117 4.19 22.61 -25.48
CA ALA A 117 2.92 22.18 -26.01
C ALA A 117 3.15 21.61 -27.41
N THR A 118 3.13 20.29 -27.54
CA THR A 118 3.05 19.62 -28.83
C THR A 118 1.58 19.42 -29.16
N THR A 119 0.97 20.48 -29.66
CA THR A 119 -0.21 20.33 -30.52
C THR A 119 0.30 19.81 -31.87
N THR A 120 -0.09 18.60 -32.28
CA THR A 120 -0.55 18.27 -33.65
C THR A 120 -0.96 16.80 -33.73
N THR A 121 -2.28 16.62 -33.89
CA THR A 121 -3.02 15.63 -34.66
C THR A 121 -2.20 14.66 -35.54
N ALA A 122 -2.32 13.35 -35.26
CA ALA A 122 -2.45 12.30 -36.27
C ALA A 122 -2.97 11.00 -35.64
N ALA A 123 -4.19 10.60 -36.03
CA ALA A 123 -4.59 9.20 -36.13
C ALA A 123 -4.80 8.90 -37.63
N PRO A 124 -4.82 7.65 -38.12
CA PRO A 124 -4.47 6.37 -37.50
C PRO A 124 -3.41 5.59 -38.32
N THR A 125 -2.81 4.54 -37.76
CA THR A 125 -2.35 3.39 -38.57
C THR A 125 -2.45 2.11 -37.76
N THR A 126 -3.48 1.33 -38.09
CA THR A 126 -3.69 -0.03 -37.61
C THR A 126 -2.58 -0.91 -38.18
N THR A 127 -1.57 -1.24 -37.36
CA THR A 127 -0.63 -2.33 -37.67
C THR A 127 -1.15 -3.58 -36.99
N THR A 128 -1.78 -4.45 -37.77
CA THR A 128 -2.22 -5.78 -37.38
C THR A 128 -0.99 -6.63 -37.08
N VAL A 129 -0.70 -6.84 -35.79
CA VAL A 129 0.21 -7.91 -35.35
C VAL A 129 -0.58 -9.22 -35.39
N PRO A 130 -0.11 -10.28 -36.07
CA PRO A 130 -0.75 -11.58 -35.99
C PRO A 130 -0.64 -12.11 -34.56
N ALA A 131 -1.80 -12.48 -33.99
CA ALA A 131 -1.86 -13.20 -32.74
C ALA A 131 -1.16 -14.55 -32.89
N THR A 132 0.00 -14.72 -32.26
CA THR A 132 0.56 -16.03 -31.97
C THR A 132 -0.30 -16.68 -30.90
N THR A 133 -1.21 -17.53 -31.33
CA THR A 133 -1.98 -18.44 -30.48
C THR A 133 -1.05 -19.52 -29.95
N THR A 134 -0.50 -19.33 -28.75
CA THR A 134 0.08 -20.45 -28.01
C THR A 134 -1.07 -21.23 -27.40
N THR A 135 -1.42 -22.34 -28.04
CA THR A 135 -2.34 -23.35 -27.51
C THR A 135 -1.74 -23.94 -26.24
N VAL A 136 -2.13 -23.41 -25.08
CA VAL A 136 -1.98 -24.10 -23.80
C VAL A 136 -3.06 -25.17 -23.73
N SER A 137 -2.65 -26.43 -23.70
CA SER A 137 -3.53 -27.55 -23.40
C SER A 137 -4.15 -27.35 -22.02
N PRO A 138 -5.43 -27.70 -21.80
CA PRO A 138 -5.99 -27.69 -20.46
C PRO A 138 -5.32 -28.79 -19.63
N THR A 139 -4.35 -28.42 -18.81
CA THR A 139 -3.90 -29.27 -17.70
C THR A 139 -5.05 -29.38 -16.72
N THR A 140 -5.55 -30.60 -16.58
CA THR A 140 -6.55 -31.02 -15.61
C THR A 140 -6.22 -30.45 -14.22
N ILE A 141 -7.12 -29.61 -13.69
CA ILE A 141 -7.10 -29.21 -12.29
C ILE A 141 -7.33 -30.49 -11.47
N PRO A 142 -6.41 -30.94 -10.60
CA PRO A 142 -6.78 -31.93 -9.62
C PRO A 142 -7.78 -31.27 -8.67
N THR A 143 -8.99 -31.79 -8.67
CA THR A 143 -10.05 -31.44 -7.73
C THR A 143 -9.53 -31.71 -6.33
N THR A 144 -9.17 -30.67 -5.57
CA THR A 144 -8.93 -30.79 -4.14
C THR A 144 -10.27 -31.05 -3.47
N THR A 145 -10.55 -32.34 -3.25
CA THR A 145 -11.63 -32.79 -2.37
C THR A 145 -11.45 -32.11 -1.02
N THR A 146 -12.33 -31.16 -0.72
CA THR A 146 -12.45 -30.61 0.62
C THR A 146 -13.05 -31.70 1.50
N THR A 147 -12.19 -32.42 2.21
CA THR A 147 -12.62 -33.29 3.29
C THR A 147 -13.17 -32.40 4.40
N THR A 148 -14.50 -32.34 4.51
CA THR A 148 -15.20 -31.79 5.67
C THR A 148 -14.79 -32.60 6.89
N VAL A 149 -13.89 -32.05 7.72
CA VAL A 149 -13.57 -32.62 9.02
C VAL A 149 -14.74 -32.29 9.94
N ALA A 150 -15.57 -33.29 10.23
CA ALA A 150 -16.64 -33.18 11.19
C ALA A 150 -16.07 -32.75 12.55
N SER A 151 -16.49 -31.60 13.05
CA SER A 151 -16.19 -31.14 14.40
C SER A 151 -16.95 -32.01 15.38
N THR A 152 -16.30 -32.99 16.01
CA THR A 152 -16.84 -33.70 17.16
C THR A 152 -16.89 -32.74 18.35
N THR A 153 -18.09 -32.29 18.69
CA THR A 153 -18.36 -31.57 19.94
C THR A 153 -18.27 -32.57 21.09
N THR A 154 -17.16 -32.59 21.81
CA THR A 154 -17.04 -33.35 23.05
C THR A 154 -17.80 -32.60 24.15
N THR A 155 -19.02 -33.03 24.44
CA THR A 155 -19.76 -32.58 25.62
C THR A 155 -19.16 -33.24 26.86
N THR A 156 -18.36 -32.50 27.61
CA THR A 156 -17.89 -32.90 28.94
C THR A 156 -19.09 -32.90 29.90
N VAL A 157 -19.55 -34.08 30.28
CA VAL A 157 -20.54 -34.25 31.36
C VAL A 157 -19.83 -34.10 32.69
N ALA A 158 -20.28 -33.15 33.51
CA ALA A 158 -19.79 -32.95 34.88
C ALA A 158 -20.17 -34.15 35.76
N PRO A 159 -19.30 -34.59 36.70
CA PRO A 159 -19.64 -35.66 37.63
C PRO A 159 -20.67 -35.19 38.66
N THR A 160 -21.81 -35.87 38.71
CA THR A 160 -22.77 -35.80 39.83
C THR A 160 -22.18 -36.44 41.07
N THR A 161 -22.02 -35.66 42.13
CA THR A 161 -21.70 -36.16 43.48
C THR A 161 -22.95 -36.78 44.12
N THR A 162 -22.92 -38.09 44.32
CA THR A 162 -23.94 -38.81 45.10
C THR A 162 -23.48 -38.86 46.56
N THR A 163 -24.21 -38.15 47.44
CA THR A 163 -24.05 -38.24 48.89
C THR A 163 -24.82 -39.46 49.39
N THR A 164 -24.11 -40.50 49.82
CA THR A 164 -24.67 -41.67 50.52
C THR A 164 -24.85 -41.33 52.00
N VAL A 165 -26.10 -41.35 52.47
CA VAL A 165 -26.43 -41.35 53.91
C VAL A 165 -26.51 -42.81 54.36
N ALA A 166 -25.71 -43.18 55.34
CA ALA A 166 -25.71 -44.52 55.97
C ALA A 166 -26.78 -44.58 57.09
N PRO A 167 -27.34 -45.78 57.38
CA PRO A 167 -28.32 -45.99 58.44
C PRO A 167 -27.72 -45.94 59.86
#